data_AF-A0A1Y3MHK1-F1
#
_entry.id   AF-A0A1Y3MHK1-F1
#
_cell.length_a   1.000
_cell.length_b   1.000
_cell.length_c   1.000
_cell.angle_alpha   90.00
_cell.angle_beta   90.00
_cell.angle_gamma   90.00
#
_symmetry.space_group_name_H-M   'P 1'
#
loop_
_entity.id
_entity.type
_entity.pdbx_description
1 polymer ?
#
loop_
_entity_poly.entity_id
_entity_poly.type
_entity_poly.pdbx_seq_one_letter_code
_entity_poly.pdbx_strand_id
1 'polypeptide(L)'
;MTLLKVDAAGVEAAVKGMKLYKETEKVLKAYEVEVKKLEEQRAELLDEKTKYQTLMTENLLKQQEEKATARQLIEAKKDYAVLVMELSTINTVLEETEKQIADVKAKYFPLLKESEGKDKLAMHAAYNMTQDIQQTLYDMLTAIAAVNKEMKVQHAEAIERATPILAEAQKRDHAYKMVGKHTNEFLGYGRVLESPKVPFNTLPTTMLQHSETTAASLGAVNRRNPSEEGND
;
A
#
# COMPACT_ATOMS: atom_id res chain seq x y z
N MET A 1 0.28 -17.93 -22.72
CA MET A 1 -0.08 -16.54 -23.08
C MET A 1 -1.10 -16.07 -22.06
N THR A 2 -0.75 -15.13 -21.19
CA THR A 2 -1.66 -14.59 -20.16
C THR A 2 -2.52 -13.51 -20.80
N LEU A 3 -3.83 -13.76 -20.89
CA LEU A 3 -4.77 -12.91 -21.63
C LEU A 3 -5.12 -11.58 -20.94
N LEU A 4 -4.90 -11.47 -19.62
CA LEU A 4 -5.17 -10.26 -18.83
C LEU A 4 -3.99 -9.96 -17.91
N LYS A 5 -3.45 -8.73 -17.99
CA LYS A 5 -2.43 -8.21 -17.06
C LYS A 5 -3.00 -6.98 -16.39
N VAL A 6 -2.98 -6.97 -15.06
CA VAL A 6 -3.24 -5.76 -14.27
C VAL A 6 -1.97 -4.93 -14.26
N ASP A 7 -2.05 -3.67 -14.69
CA ASP A 7 -0.92 -2.73 -14.67
C ASP A 7 -0.68 -2.19 -13.26
N ALA A 8 -0.01 -3.01 -12.44
CA ALA A 8 0.35 -2.62 -11.07
C ALA A 8 1.27 -1.40 -11.04
N ALA A 9 2.12 -1.22 -12.05
CA ALA A 9 3.04 -0.08 -12.14
C ALA A 9 2.30 1.23 -12.42
N GLY A 10 1.29 1.20 -13.31
CA GLY A 10 0.41 2.33 -13.57
C GLY A 10 -0.39 2.76 -12.34
N VAL A 11 -0.90 1.80 -11.55
CA VAL A 11 -1.60 2.08 -10.30
C VAL A 11 -0.66 2.70 -9.25
N GLU A 12 0.55 2.17 -9.10
CA GLU A 12 1.54 2.72 -8.16
C GLU A 12 1.95 4.15 -8.54
N ALA A 13 2.14 4.43 -9.83
CA ALA A 13 2.43 5.76 -10.33
C ALA A 13 1.28 6.75 -10.07
N ALA A 14 0.03 6.31 -10.27
CA ALA A 14 -1.15 7.12 -10.00
C ALA A 14 -1.28 7.46 -8.51
N VAL A 15 -1.08 6.49 -7.61
CA VAL A 15 -1.14 6.70 -6.15
C VAL A 15 -0.06 7.67 -5.67
N LYS A 16 1.17 7.58 -6.18
CA LYS A 16 2.25 8.53 -5.84
C LYS A 16 1.95 9.96 -6.26
N GLY A 17 1.17 10.16 -7.33
CA GLY A 17 0.73 11.47 -7.79
C GLY A 17 -0.40 12.09 -6.97
N MET A 18 -1.05 11.32 -6.09
CA MET A 18 -2.20 11.79 -5.31
C MET A 18 -1.76 12.59 -4.09
N LYS A 19 -2.29 13.81 -3.98
CA LYS A 19 -2.15 14.63 -2.76
C LYS A 19 -3.20 14.20 -1.75
N LEU A 20 -2.88 13.17 -0.98
CA LEU A 20 -3.80 12.54 -0.03
C LEU A 20 -4.02 13.42 1.22
N TYR A 21 -2.98 14.05 1.76
CA TYR A 21 -3.03 14.74 3.06
C TYR A 21 -3.07 16.27 2.95
N LYS A 22 -4.00 16.81 2.16
CA LYS A 22 -4.03 18.26 1.87
C LYS A 22 -4.32 19.11 3.09
N GLU A 23 -5.26 18.69 3.95
CA GLU A 23 -5.61 19.48 5.13
C GLU A 23 -4.51 19.40 6.19
N THR A 24 -3.90 18.23 6.37
CA THR A 24 -2.74 18.05 7.26
C THR A 24 -1.55 18.90 6.79
N GLU A 25 -1.28 18.97 5.49
CA GLU A 25 -0.20 19.80 4.94
C GLU A 25 -0.39 21.30 5.24
N LYS A 26 -1.64 21.79 5.23
CA LYS A 26 -1.93 23.19 5.59
C LYS A 26 -1.62 23.48 7.06
N VAL A 27 -2.04 22.58 7.95
CA VAL A 27 -1.80 22.73 9.39
C VAL A 27 -0.30 22.65 9.71
N LEU A 28 0.42 21.74 9.05
CA LEU A 28 1.88 21.64 9.19
C LEU A 28 2.60 22.91 8.74
N LYS A 29 2.23 23.48 7.58
CA LYS A 29 2.84 24.75 7.13
C LYS A 29 2.59 25.90 8.11
N ALA A 30 1.39 25.97 8.69
CA ALA A 30 1.10 26.98 9.70
C ALA A 30 1.94 26.78 10.98
N TYR A 31 2.06 25.53 11.44
CA TYR A 31 2.93 25.16 12.56
C TYR A 31 4.39 25.52 12.29
N GLU A 32 4.92 25.17 11.11
CA GLU A 32 6.32 25.45 10.72
C GLU A 32 6.62 26.94 10.74
N VAL A 33 5.71 27.77 10.23
CA VAL A 33 5.88 29.24 10.25
C VAL A 33 5.90 29.78 11.68
N GLU A 34 5.04 29.27 12.56
CA GLU A 34 4.94 29.74 13.94
C GLU A 34 6.13 29.26 14.81
N VAL A 35 6.59 28.02 14.61
CA VAL A 35 7.69 27.45 15.41
C VAL A 35 9.08 27.87 14.92
N LYS A 36 9.24 28.19 13.63
CA LYS A 36 10.55 28.50 13.03
C LYS A 36 11.31 29.61 13.76
N LYS A 37 10.63 30.71 14.10
CA LYS A 37 11.25 31.82 14.83
C LYS A 37 11.74 31.40 16.21
N LEU A 38 10.98 30.57 16.91
CA LEU A 38 11.33 30.08 18.25
C LEU A 38 12.51 29.10 18.19
N GLU A 39 12.57 28.23 17.18
CA GLU A 39 13.69 27.31 16.98
C GLU A 39 14.98 28.07 16.56
N GLU A 40 14.86 29.11 15.74
CA GLU A 40 15.98 30.01 15.42
C GLU A 40 16.51 30.71 16.68
N GLN A 41 15.62 31.29 17.49
CA GLN A 41 16.00 31.91 18.78
C GLN A 41 16.63 30.89 19.74
N ARG A 42 16.08 29.68 19.83
CA ARG A 42 16.63 28.61 20.66
C ARG A 42 18.04 28.22 20.21
N ALA A 43 18.28 28.12 18.91
CA ALA A 43 19.60 27.81 18.37
C ALA A 43 20.61 28.93 18.70
N GLU A 44 20.24 30.19 18.51
CA GLU A 44 21.09 31.34 18.86
C GLU A 44 21.45 31.35 20.35
N LEU A 45 20.48 31.12 21.24
CA LEU A 45 20.70 31.07 22.69
C LEU A 45 21.58 29.90 23.12
N LEU A 46 21.47 28.73 22.46
CA LEU A 46 22.37 27.60 22.70
C LEU A 46 23.81 27.93 22.27
N ASP A 47 23.98 28.59 21.13
CA ASP A 47 25.29 29.06 20.68
C ASP A 47 25.88 30.10 21.64
N GLU A 48 25.08 31.06 22.12
CA GLU A 48 25.54 32.01 23.15
C GLU A 48 25.91 31.31 24.45
N LYS A 49 25.08 30.38 24.92
CA LYS A 49 25.37 29.58 26.12
C LYS A 49 26.73 28.89 26.03
N THR A 50 27.02 28.25 24.89
CA THR A 50 28.32 27.59 24.71
C THR A 50 29.48 28.58 24.73
N LYS A 51 29.35 29.75 24.09
CA LYS A 51 30.36 30.82 24.15
C LYS A 51 30.60 31.29 25.59
N TYR A 52 29.55 31.54 26.36
CA TYR A 52 29.69 31.98 27.76
C TYR A 52 30.32 30.88 28.64
N GLN A 53 30.03 29.61 28.40
CA GLN A 53 30.69 28.50 29.09
C GLN A 53 32.19 28.44 28.78
N THR A 54 32.58 28.67 27.52
CA THR A 54 34.00 28.77 27.13
C THR A 54 34.68 29.95 27.83
N LEU A 55 34.07 31.14 27.81
CA LEU A 55 34.59 32.33 28.49
C LEU A 55 34.71 32.13 30.01
N MET A 56 33.75 31.43 30.64
CA MET A 56 33.84 31.06 32.05
C MET A 56 35.05 30.18 32.33
N THR A 57 35.28 29.18 31.46
CA THR A 57 36.41 28.26 31.60
C THR A 57 37.74 28.99 31.44
N GLU A 58 37.85 29.87 30.43
CA GLU A 58 39.04 30.71 30.23
C GLU A 58 39.28 31.66 31.41
N ASN A 59 38.23 32.25 31.97
CA ASN A 59 38.36 33.11 33.14
C ASN A 59 38.84 32.33 34.37
N LEU A 60 38.32 31.12 34.60
CA LEU A 60 38.78 30.24 35.67
C LEU A 60 40.27 29.90 35.55
N LEU A 61 40.77 29.69 34.32
CA LEU A 61 42.20 29.49 34.08
C LEU A 61 43.01 30.74 34.44
N LYS A 62 42.54 31.95 34.09
CA LYS A 62 43.20 33.21 34.49
C LYS A 62 43.27 33.39 36.01
N GLN A 63 42.26 32.93 36.74
CA GLN A 63 42.27 32.95 38.21
C GLN A 63 43.30 31.99 38.83
N GLN A 64 43.75 30.99 38.08
CA GLN A 64 44.72 29.98 38.53
C GLN A 64 46.16 30.31 38.11
N GLU A 65 46.39 31.41 37.39
CA GLU A 65 47.74 31.80 36.98
C GLU A 65 48.61 32.17 38.20
N GLU A 66 49.70 31.41 38.41
CA GLU A 66 50.60 31.57 39.56
C GLU A 66 51.26 32.96 39.67
N LYS A 67 51.32 33.71 38.56
CA LYS A 67 51.92 35.06 38.49
C LYS A 67 50.90 36.19 38.60
N ALA A 68 49.61 35.89 38.78
CA ALA A 68 48.57 36.91 38.84
C ALA A 68 48.69 37.75 40.12
N THR A 69 48.61 39.07 39.96
CA THR A 69 48.57 40.01 41.09
C THR A 69 47.18 40.00 41.76
N ALA A 70 47.11 40.41 43.04
CA ALA A 70 45.85 40.49 43.77
C ALA A 70 44.78 41.33 43.05
N ARG A 71 45.19 42.41 42.36
CA ARG A 71 44.28 43.25 41.56
C ARG A 71 43.71 42.50 40.35
N GLN A 72 44.55 41.77 39.62
CA GLN A 72 44.12 40.94 38.48
C GLN A 72 43.17 39.82 38.91
N LEU A 73 43.41 39.21 40.08
CA LEU A 73 42.50 38.22 40.64
C LEU A 73 41.13 38.80 41.00
N ILE A 74 41.08 40.02 41.56
CA ILE A 74 39.83 40.72 41.85
C ILE A 74 39.07 41.05 40.55
N GLU A 75 39.75 41.54 39.53
CA GLU A 75 39.16 41.82 38.21
C GLU A 75 38.62 40.53 37.56
N ALA A 76 39.41 39.46 37.53
CA ALA A 76 38.96 38.17 37.01
C ALA A 76 37.73 37.61 37.73
N LYS A 77 37.65 37.75 39.07
CA LYS A 77 36.47 37.37 39.86
C LYS A 77 35.23 38.21 39.54
N LYS A 78 35.40 39.51 39.27
CA LYS A 78 34.29 40.37 38.83
C LYS A 78 33.76 39.93 37.47
N ASP A 79 34.66 39.72 36.51
CA ASP A 79 34.30 39.25 35.17
C ASP A 79 33.58 37.89 35.24
N TYR A 80 34.07 36.97 36.08
CA TYR A 80 33.41 35.69 36.31
C TYR A 80 31.99 35.85 36.85
N ALA A 81 31.77 36.75 37.82
CA ALA A 81 30.44 37.01 38.36
C ALA A 81 29.47 37.55 37.28
N VAL A 82 29.95 38.40 36.37
CA VAL A 82 29.18 38.87 35.22
C VAL A 82 28.83 37.70 34.30
N LEU A 83 29.80 36.87 33.92
CA LEU A 83 29.56 35.70 33.07
C LEU A 83 28.53 34.73 33.67
N VAL A 84 28.56 34.53 34.99
CA VAL A 84 27.57 33.69 35.70
C VAL A 84 26.16 34.29 35.60
N MET A 85 26.00 35.60 35.77
CA MET A 85 24.69 36.25 35.63
C MET A 85 24.16 36.17 34.20
N GLU A 86 25.01 36.43 33.20
CA GLU A 86 24.61 36.33 31.78
C GLU A 86 24.19 34.91 31.43
N LEU A 87 24.96 33.90 31.87
CA LEU A 87 24.61 32.50 31.63
C LEU A 87 23.32 32.07 32.35
N SER A 88 23.06 32.61 33.55
CA SER A 88 21.77 32.42 34.23
C SER A 88 20.63 32.99 33.42
N THR A 89 20.80 34.20 32.89
CA THR A 89 19.79 34.90 32.07
C THR A 89 19.50 34.10 30.80
N ILE A 90 20.54 33.65 30.10
CA ILE A 90 20.41 32.80 28.90
C ILE A 90 19.64 31.52 29.21
N ASN A 91 19.93 30.85 30.34
CA ASN A 91 19.20 29.65 30.72
C ASN A 91 17.71 29.92 30.98
N THR A 92 17.37 31.02 31.66
CA THR A 92 15.97 31.41 31.88
C THR A 92 15.24 31.65 30.57
N VAL A 93 15.86 32.40 29.64
CA VAL A 93 15.25 32.67 28.32
C VAL A 93 15.14 31.39 27.49
N LEU A 94 16.10 30.47 27.58
CA LEU A 94 16.01 29.14 26.95
C LEU A 94 14.82 28.35 27.47
N GLU A 95 14.62 28.29 28.80
CA GLU A 95 13.49 27.59 29.41
C GLU A 95 12.14 28.20 28.97
N GLU A 96 12.06 29.53 28.91
CA GLU A 96 10.87 30.23 28.40
C GLU A 96 10.61 29.91 26.93
N THR A 97 11.66 29.89 26.10
CA THR A 97 11.56 29.57 24.66
C THR A 97 11.12 28.12 24.46
N GLU A 98 11.67 27.17 25.22
CA GLU A 98 11.28 25.76 25.16
C GLU A 98 9.83 25.55 25.60
N LYS A 99 9.37 26.31 26.61
CA LYS A 99 7.97 26.30 27.03
C LYS A 99 7.06 26.86 25.93
N GLN A 100 7.44 27.97 25.29
CA GLN A 100 6.68 28.52 24.16
C GLN A 100 6.57 27.53 22.99
N ILE A 101 7.67 26.83 22.66
CA ILE A 101 7.65 25.77 21.63
C ILE A 101 6.69 24.64 22.04
N ALA A 102 6.70 24.23 23.32
CA ALA A 102 5.78 23.22 23.83
C ALA A 102 4.31 23.67 23.75
N ASP A 103 4.03 24.94 24.06
CA ASP A 103 2.69 25.53 23.97
C ASP A 103 2.20 25.58 22.51
N VAL A 104 3.08 25.94 21.56
CA VAL A 104 2.77 25.88 20.12
C VAL A 104 2.46 24.44 19.71
N LYS A 105 3.27 23.46 20.12
CA LYS A 105 3.00 22.03 19.84
C LYS A 105 1.65 21.60 20.41
N ALA A 106 1.33 21.99 21.64
CA ALA A 106 0.06 21.68 22.30
C ALA A 106 -1.13 22.31 21.57
N LYS A 107 -0.99 23.54 21.06
CA LYS A 107 -2.00 24.23 20.24
C LYS A 107 -2.27 23.52 18.92
N TYR A 108 -1.23 23.07 18.22
CA TYR A 108 -1.36 22.45 16.89
C TYR A 108 -1.70 20.96 16.93
N PHE A 109 -1.39 20.25 18.01
CA PHE A 109 -1.71 18.83 18.16
C PHE A 109 -3.18 18.47 17.90
N PRO A 110 -4.19 19.13 18.52
CA PRO A 110 -5.59 18.82 18.23
C PRO A 110 -5.98 19.16 16.79
N LEU A 111 -5.42 20.23 16.21
CA LEU A 111 -5.69 20.64 14.83
C LEU A 111 -5.16 19.62 13.82
N LEU A 112 -3.98 19.04 14.07
CA LEU A 112 -3.41 17.96 13.27
C LEU A 112 -4.29 16.71 13.32
N LYS A 113 -4.79 16.36 14.51
CA LYS A 113 -5.68 15.20 14.68
C LYS A 113 -6.99 15.39 13.92
N GLU A 114 -7.55 16.60 13.95
CA GLU A 114 -8.75 16.94 13.21
C GLU A 114 -8.52 16.92 11.70
N SER A 115 -7.40 17.50 11.23
CA SER A 115 -7.06 17.51 9.79
C SER A 115 -6.81 16.11 9.25
N GLU A 116 -6.16 15.23 10.02
CA GLU A 116 -5.97 13.83 9.66
C GLU A 116 -7.32 13.10 9.52
N GLY A 117 -8.27 13.37 10.43
CA GLY A 117 -9.63 12.85 10.34
C GLY A 117 -10.35 13.30 9.07
N LYS A 118 -10.24 14.59 8.72
CA LYS A 118 -10.82 15.15 7.49
C LYS A 118 -10.19 14.54 6.24
N ASP A 119 -8.88 14.42 6.20
CA ASP A 119 -8.17 13.80 5.09
C ASP A 119 -8.60 12.33 4.91
N LYS A 120 -8.72 11.55 5.99
CA LYS A 120 -9.22 10.17 5.93
C LYS A 120 -10.65 10.08 5.38
N LEU A 121 -11.56 10.91 5.85
CA LEU A 121 -12.93 10.94 5.33
C LEU A 121 -12.97 11.33 3.85
N ALA A 122 -12.19 12.32 3.45
CA ALA A 122 -12.07 12.74 2.06
C ALA A 122 -11.50 11.62 1.18
N MET A 123 -10.49 10.90 1.66
CA MET A 123 -9.94 9.73 0.95
C MET A 123 -10.97 8.62 0.81
N HIS A 124 -11.71 8.29 1.87
CA HIS A 124 -12.77 7.27 1.81
C HIS A 124 -13.88 7.65 0.83
N ALA A 125 -14.26 8.92 0.75
CA ALA A 125 -15.25 9.40 -0.19
C ALA A 125 -14.74 9.43 -1.64
N ALA A 126 -13.49 9.88 -1.86
CA ALA A 126 -12.92 10.06 -3.19
C ALA A 126 -12.36 8.78 -3.82
N TYR A 127 -11.92 7.82 -2.99
CA TYR A 127 -11.27 6.58 -3.42
C TYR A 127 -12.02 5.36 -2.89
N ASN A 128 -13.35 5.35 -3.03
CA ASN A 128 -14.15 4.16 -2.77
C ASN A 128 -13.88 3.08 -3.83
N MET A 129 -12.69 2.48 -3.76
CA MET A 129 -12.21 1.47 -4.71
C MET A 129 -13.08 0.21 -4.71
N THR A 130 -13.98 0.04 -3.74
CA THR A 130 -14.89 -1.10 -3.69
C THR A 130 -15.75 -1.18 -4.94
N GLN A 131 -16.28 -0.06 -5.44
CA GLN A 131 -17.12 -0.05 -6.64
C GLN A 131 -16.29 -0.30 -7.91
N ASP A 132 -15.13 0.34 -8.03
CA ASP A 132 -14.22 0.16 -9.17
C ASP A 132 -13.68 -1.29 -9.26
N ILE A 133 -13.35 -1.89 -8.11
CA ILE A 133 -12.94 -3.29 -8.01
C ILE A 133 -14.10 -4.22 -8.36
N GLN A 134 -15.32 -3.92 -7.91
CA GLN A 134 -16.51 -4.71 -8.24
C GLN A 134 -16.81 -4.67 -9.74
N GLN A 135 -16.68 -3.50 -10.38
CA GLN A 135 -16.85 -3.34 -11.82
C GLN A 135 -15.75 -4.08 -12.59
N THR A 136 -14.49 -3.92 -12.21
CA THR A 136 -13.37 -4.62 -12.84
C THR A 136 -13.53 -6.14 -12.75
N LEU A 137 -14.01 -6.64 -11.62
CA LEU A 137 -14.27 -8.06 -11.41
C LEU A 137 -15.45 -8.56 -12.26
N TYR A 138 -16.51 -7.75 -12.41
CA TYR A 138 -17.61 -8.04 -13.32
C TYR A 138 -17.13 -8.13 -14.79
N ASP A 139 -16.31 -7.19 -15.22
CA ASP A 139 -15.77 -7.15 -16.60
C ASP A 139 -14.90 -8.38 -16.88
N MET A 140 -14.06 -8.80 -15.91
CA MET A 140 -13.24 -10.02 -16.03
C MET A 140 -14.10 -11.29 -16.12
N LEU A 141 -15.13 -11.43 -15.27
CA LEU A 141 -16.04 -12.59 -15.33
C LEU A 141 -16.79 -12.64 -16.66
N THR A 142 -17.18 -11.48 -17.19
CA THR A 142 -17.85 -11.35 -18.48
C THR A 142 -16.93 -11.76 -19.64
N ALA A 143 -15.66 -11.33 -19.61
CA ALA A 143 -14.66 -11.75 -20.59
C ALA A 143 -14.44 -13.27 -20.56
N ILE A 144 -14.36 -13.87 -19.37
CA ILE A 144 -14.25 -15.33 -19.20
C ILE A 144 -15.48 -16.04 -19.77
N ALA A 145 -16.68 -15.54 -19.49
CA ALA A 145 -17.92 -16.12 -20.00
C ALA A 145 -17.99 -16.09 -21.54
N ALA A 146 -17.56 -14.98 -22.15
CA ALA A 146 -17.49 -14.85 -23.61
C ALA A 146 -16.54 -15.86 -24.25
N VAL A 147 -15.33 -16.03 -23.70
CA VAL A 147 -14.35 -17.02 -24.18
C VAL A 147 -14.91 -18.44 -24.07
N ASN A 148 -15.52 -18.80 -22.94
CA ASN A 148 -16.06 -20.15 -22.76
C ASN A 148 -17.27 -20.42 -23.66
N LYS A 149 -18.10 -19.40 -23.93
CA LYS A 149 -19.20 -19.52 -24.89
C LYS A 149 -18.66 -19.82 -26.29
N GLU A 150 -17.64 -19.09 -26.72
CA GLU A 150 -17.01 -19.30 -28.01
C GLU A 150 -16.30 -20.66 -28.11
N MET A 151 -15.61 -21.09 -27.05
CA MET A 151 -15.03 -22.43 -26.98
C MET A 151 -16.07 -23.54 -27.11
N LYS A 152 -17.26 -23.37 -26.50
CA LYS A 152 -18.36 -24.34 -26.64
C LYS A 152 -18.88 -24.43 -28.06
N VAL A 153 -19.01 -23.29 -28.75
CA VAL A 153 -19.43 -23.25 -30.16
C VAL A 153 -18.39 -23.94 -31.04
N GLN A 154 -17.11 -23.55 -30.92
CA GLN A 154 -16.03 -24.16 -31.70
C GLN A 154 -15.86 -25.65 -31.41
N HIS A 155 -16.06 -26.08 -30.17
CA HIS A 155 -16.05 -27.50 -29.80
C HIS A 155 -17.23 -28.26 -30.42
N ALA A 156 -18.43 -27.69 -30.41
CA ALA A 156 -19.59 -28.30 -31.06
C ALA A 156 -19.37 -28.44 -32.59
N GLU A 157 -18.86 -27.40 -33.25
CA GLU A 157 -18.52 -27.43 -34.67
C GLU A 157 -17.41 -28.45 -34.99
N ALA A 158 -16.39 -28.54 -34.13
CA ALA A 158 -15.31 -29.51 -34.28
C ALA A 158 -15.81 -30.96 -34.12
N ILE A 159 -16.69 -31.21 -33.14
CA ILE A 159 -17.34 -32.51 -32.96
C ILE A 159 -18.21 -32.84 -34.18
N GLU A 160 -18.99 -31.87 -34.68
CA GLU A 160 -19.85 -32.06 -35.86
C GLU A 160 -19.03 -32.41 -37.13
N ARG A 161 -17.87 -31.77 -37.31
CA ARG A 161 -16.94 -32.15 -38.39
C ARG A 161 -16.27 -33.51 -38.16
N ALA A 162 -16.05 -33.89 -36.91
CA ALA A 162 -15.47 -35.19 -36.55
C ALA A 162 -16.49 -36.33 -36.57
N THR A 163 -17.80 -36.07 -36.52
CA THR A 163 -18.86 -37.10 -36.52
C THR A 163 -18.74 -38.15 -37.62
N PRO A 164 -18.48 -37.82 -38.91
CA PRO A 164 -18.30 -38.84 -39.94
C PRO A 164 -17.08 -39.74 -39.68
N ILE A 165 -15.97 -39.18 -39.20
CA ILE A 165 -14.75 -39.92 -38.84
C ILE A 165 -15.02 -40.83 -37.63
N LEU A 166 -15.72 -40.32 -36.63
CA LEU A 166 -16.13 -41.08 -35.44
C LEU A 166 -17.12 -42.19 -35.80
N ALA A 167 -18.06 -41.94 -36.70
CA ALA A 167 -19.01 -42.94 -37.18
C ALA A 167 -18.32 -44.05 -38.00
N GLU A 168 -17.33 -43.71 -38.83
CA GLU A 168 -16.48 -44.70 -39.52
C GLU A 168 -15.61 -45.50 -38.54
N ALA A 169 -15.02 -44.84 -37.55
CA ALA A 169 -14.25 -45.49 -36.49
C ALA A 169 -15.13 -46.45 -35.66
N GLN A 170 -16.37 -46.06 -35.34
CA GLN A 170 -17.35 -46.92 -34.66
C GLN A 170 -17.78 -48.11 -35.52
N LYS A 171 -17.99 -47.92 -36.84
CA LYS A 171 -18.26 -49.02 -37.77
C LYS A 171 -17.08 -49.98 -37.87
N ARG A 172 -15.85 -49.48 -37.90
CA ARG A 172 -14.63 -50.30 -37.87
C ARG A 172 -14.47 -51.02 -36.54
N ASP A 173 -14.66 -50.36 -35.41
CA ASP A 173 -14.60 -51.00 -34.07
C ASP A 173 -15.68 -52.08 -33.92
N HIS A 174 -16.89 -51.83 -34.43
CA HIS A 174 -17.94 -52.85 -34.47
C HIS A 174 -17.56 -54.03 -35.38
N ALA A 175 -16.96 -53.77 -36.55
CA ALA A 175 -16.44 -54.83 -37.41
C ALA A 175 -15.31 -55.63 -36.73
N TYR A 176 -14.37 -54.96 -36.05
CA TYR A 176 -13.30 -55.59 -35.28
C TYR A 176 -13.82 -56.37 -34.07
N LYS A 177 -14.90 -55.93 -33.41
CA LYS A 177 -15.57 -56.71 -32.35
C LYS A 177 -16.30 -57.93 -32.88
N MET A 178 -16.84 -57.88 -34.09
CA MET A 178 -17.48 -59.03 -34.75
C MET A 178 -16.43 -60.05 -35.23
N VAL A 179 -15.31 -59.59 -35.78
CA VAL A 179 -14.16 -60.45 -36.14
C VAL A 179 -13.45 -60.96 -34.88
N GLY A 180 -13.30 -60.11 -33.87
CA GLY A 180 -12.71 -60.42 -32.57
C GLY A 180 -13.54 -61.39 -31.72
N LYS A 181 -14.86 -61.46 -31.89
CA LYS A 181 -15.67 -62.53 -31.30
C LYS A 181 -15.37 -63.90 -31.90
N HIS A 182 -14.89 -63.97 -33.14
CA HIS A 182 -14.45 -65.22 -33.76
C HIS A 182 -12.99 -65.57 -33.47
N THR A 183 -12.18 -64.65 -32.93
CA THR A 183 -10.76 -64.89 -32.61
C THR A 183 -10.40 -64.81 -31.11
N ASN A 184 -11.25 -64.24 -30.26
CA ASN A 184 -11.00 -64.09 -28.81
C ASN A 184 -11.48 -65.26 -27.94
N GLU A 185 -12.00 -66.35 -28.52
CA GLU A 185 -12.06 -67.63 -27.79
C GLU A 185 -10.66 -68.28 -27.65
N PHE A 186 -9.63 -67.76 -28.35
CA PHE A 186 -8.28 -68.33 -28.33
C PHE A 186 -7.18 -67.50 -27.64
N LEU A 187 -7.35 -66.19 -27.42
CA LEU A 187 -6.31 -65.35 -26.81
C LEU A 187 -6.93 -64.32 -25.84
N GLY A 188 -6.96 -64.66 -24.55
CA GLY A 188 -7.61 -63.89 -23.49
C GLY A 188 -6.98 -62.53 -23.17
N TYR A 189 -7.26 -61.51 -23.98
CA TYR A 189 -6.98 -60.11 -23.65
C TYR A 189 -8.21 -59.24 -23.86
N GLY A 190 -8.94 -58.98 -22.78
CA GLY A 190 -9.94 -57.91 -22.72
C GLY A 190 -9.28 -56.59 -22.40
N ARG A 191 -9.27 -55.63 -23.33
CA ARG A 191 -9.13 -54.20 -22.99
C ARG A 191 -10.39 -53.46 -23.42
N VAL A 192 -11.10 -52.93 -22.44
CA VAL A 192 -12.12 -51.91 -22.62
C VAL A 192 -11.38 -50.58 -22.73
N LEU A 193 -11.55 -49.86 -23.84
CA LEU A 193 -11.12 -48.46 -23.95
C LEU A 193 -12.06 -47.64 -23.06
N GLU A 194 -11.62 -47.33 -21.84
CA GLU A 194 -12.29 -46.32 -21.01
C GLU A 194 -12.06 -44.94 -21.62
N SER A 195 -13.15 -44.23 -21.89
CA SER A 195 -13.11 -42.83 -22.28
C SER A 195 -12.45 -42.01 -21.17
N PRO A 196 -11.52 -41.09 -21.46
CA PRO A 196 -10.85 -40.32 -20.42
C PRO A 196 -11.85 -39.39 -19.73
N LYS A 197 -12.15 -39.65 -18.45
CA LYS A 197 -12.83 -38.69 -17.57
C LYS A 197 -11.84 -37.58 -17.25
N VAL A 198 -12.08 -36.38 -17.76
CA VAL A 198 -11.25 -35.21 -17.45
C VAL A 198 -11.65 -34.71 -16.05
N PRO A 199 -10.78 -34.75 -15.03
CA PRO A 199 -11.11 -34.25 -13.71
C PRO A 199 -10.72 -32.77 -13.67
N PHE A 200 -11.67 -31.86 -13.93
CA PHE A 200 -11.48 -30.47 -13.57
C PHE A 200 -11.94 -30.27 -12.13
N ASN A 201 -11.03 -30.48 -11.19
CA ASN A 201 -11.21 -30.03 -9.83
C ASN A 201 -9.93 -29.32 -9.37
N THR A 202 -9.91 -28.00 -9.50
CA THR A 202 -8.95 -27.14 -8.82
C THR A 202 -9.74 -26.04 -8.13
N LEU A 203 -9.96 -26.24 -6.83
CA LEU A 203 -10.41 -25.19 -5.92
C LEU A 203 -9.24 -24.28 -5.59
N PRO A 204 -9.41 -22.95 -5.73
CA PRO A 204 -8.75 -22.01 -4.83
C PRO A 204 -9.80 -21.18 -4.08
N THR A 205 -9.68 -21.17 -2.77
CA THR A 205 -10.33 -20.23 -1.85
C THR A 205 -9.87 -18.81 -2.16
N THR A 206 -10.69 -18.03 -2.86
CA THR A 206 -10.50 -16.59 -3.09
C THR A 206 -11.83 -15.87 -2.83
N MET A 207 -11.80 -14.54 -2.67
CA MET A 207 -12.97 -13.67 -2.34
C MET A 207 -14.13 -13.73 -3.37
N LEU A 208 -14.03 -14.58 -4.38
CA LEU A 208 -15.09 -14.92 -5.33
C LEU A 208 -15.87 -16.11 -4.77
N GLN A 209 -17.20 -16.05 -4.76
CA GLN A 209 -17.96 -17.23 -4.40
C GLN A 209 -17.74 -18.32 -5.47
N HIS A 210 -17.59 -19.57 -5.02
CA HIS A 210 -17.37 -20.71 -5.91
C HIS A 210 -18.47 -20.80 -7.00
N SER A 211 -19.71 -20.46 -6.64
CA SER A 211 -20.85 -20.38 -7.55
C SER A 211 -20.66 -19.37 -8.69
N GLU A 212 -20.01 -18.22 -8.46
CA GLU A 212 -19.81 -17.17 -9.46
C GLU A 212 -18.77 -17.59 -10.51
N THR A 213 -17.68 -18.23 -10.05
CA THR A 213 -16.63 -18.75 -10.94
C THR A 213 -17.09 -19.96 -11.73
N THR A 214 -17.88 -20.84 -11.12
CA THR A 214 -18.53 -21.98 -11.81
C THR A 214 -19.57 -21.51 -12.83
N ALA A 215 -20.36 -20.47 -12.53
CA ALA A 215 -21.30 -19.92 -13.50
C ALA A 215 -20.54 -19.31 -14.71
N ALA A 216 -19.50 -18.50 -14.45
CA ALA A 216 -18.73 -17.86 -15.50
C ALA A 216 -17.96 -18.87 -16.37
N SER A 217 -17.45 -19.96 -15.77
CA SER A 217 -16.82 -21.05 -16.53
C SER A 217 -17.82 -21.81 -17.41
N LEU A 218 -19.10 -21.82 -17.02
CA LEU A 218 -20.20 -22.35 -17.83
C LEU A 218 -20.75 -21.34 -18.85
N GLY A 219 -20.24 -20.11 -18.89
CA GLY A 219 -20.63 -19.07 -19.84
C GLY A 219 -21.79 -18.18 -19.39
N ALA A 220 -22.09 -18.13 -18.09
CA ALA A 220 -23.12 -17.28 -17.51
C ALA A 220 -22.56 -16.42 -16.37
N VAL A 221 -22.94 -15.15 -16.29
CA VAL A 221 -22.55 -14.27 -15.18
C VAL A 221 -23.79 -14.04 -14.31
N ASN A 222 -23.78 -14.55 -13.07
CA ASN A 222 -24.90 -14.42 -12.12
C ASN A 222 -24.82 -13.15 -11.25
N ARG A 223 -23.92 -12.22 -11.59
CA ARG A 223 -23.69 -10.96 -10.86
C ARG A 223 -24.46 -9.83 -11.55
N ARG A 224 -25.13 -8.97 -10.78
CA ARG A 224 -25.74 -7.74 -11.32
C ARG A 224 -24.66 -6.75 -11.73
N ASN A 225 -24.95 -5.97 -12.77
CA ASN A 225 -24.06 -4.92 -13.24
C ASN A 225 -24.04 -3.77 -12.20
N PRO A 226 -22.89 -3.47 -11.56
CA PRO A 226 -22.81 -2.43 -10.53
C PRO A 226 -23.19 -1.04 -11.05
N SER A 227 -23.04 -0.80 -12.36
CA SER A 227 -23.40 0.48 -12.99
C SER A 227 -24.91 0.70 -13.17
N GLU A 228 -25.74 -0.33 -12.95
CA GLU A 228 -27.20 -0.25 -13.01
C GLU A 228 -27.86 -0.06 -11.64
N GLU A 229 -27.12 -0.18 -10.53
CA GLU A 229 -27.66 -0.09 -9.16
C GLU A 229 -27.67 1.35 -8.58
N GLY A 230 -27.28 2.36 -9.36
CA GLY A 230 -27.23 3.77 -8.93
C GLY A 230 -28.43 4.65 -9.34
N ASN A 231 -29.52 4.07 -9.84
CA ASN A 231 -30.66 4.79 -10.45
C ASN A 231 -32.00 4.60 -9.73
N ASP A 232 -32.01 4.27 -8.44
CA ASP A 232 -33.21 4.28 -7.57
C ASP A 232 -33.00 5.17 -6.32
#